data_AF-A0A7C6AA43-F1
#
_entry.id   AF-A0A7C6AA43-F1
#
_cell.length_a   1.000
_cell.length_b   1.000
_cell.length_c   1.000
_cell.angle_alpha   90.00
_cell.angle_beta   90.00
_cell.angle_gamma   90.00
#
_symmetry.space_group_name_H-M   'P 1'
#
loop_
_entity.id
_entity.type
_entity.pdbx_description
1 polymer ?
#
loop_
_entity_poly.entity_id
_entity_poly.type
_entity_poly.pdbx_seq_one_letter_code
_entity_poly.pdbx_strand_id
1 'polypeptide(L)'
;EAIVLDPFVGSGTTAVAAKKLGRKFIGIDTNPEYVEIALKRLEDIERYETAQYKTKNIARQLTLLEARGKYMAKRKTKQVK
;
A
#
# COMPACT_ATOMS: atom_id res chain seq x y z
N GLU A 1 -9.64 -20.43 -8.07
CA GLU A 1 -9.58 -18.98 -7.77
C GLU A 1 -10.79 -18.32 -8.43
N ALA A 2 -11.47 -17.39 -7.76
CA ALA A 2 -12.69 -16.73 -8.30
C ALA A 2 -12.41 -15.26 -8.66
N ILE A 3 -13.15 -14.72 -9.64
CA ILE A 3 -13.05 -13.34 -10.12
C ILE A 3 -14.33 -12.59 -9.78
N VAL A 4 -14.22 -11.34 -9.30
CA VAL A 4 -15.37 -10.45 -9.07
C VAL A 4 -15.73 -9.76 -10.39
N LEU A 5 -16.98 -9.91 -10.83
CA LEU A 5 -17.49 -9.23 -12.03
C LEU A 5 -18.51 -8.17 -11.60
N ASP A 6 -18.33 -6.95 -12.09
CA ASP A 6 -19.29 -5.85 -11.97
C ASP A 6 -19.63 -5.30 -13.36
N PRO A 7 -20.81 -5.63 -13.94
CA PRO A 7 -21.20 -5.16 -15.26
C PRO A 7 -21.70 -3.71 -15.30
N PHE A 8 -21.82 -3.05 -14.14
CA PHE A 8 -22.24 -1.65 -14.00
C PHE A 8 -21.34 -0.93 -13.00
N VAL A 9 -20.03 -0.95 -13.29
CA VAL A 9 -18.99 -0.58 -12.32
C VAL A 9 -19.10 0.86 -11.84
N GLY A 10 -19.70 1.75 -12.64
CA GLY A 10 -19.91 3.15 -12.30
C GLY A 10 -18.62 3.79 -11.83
N SER A 11 -18.67 4.44 -10.67
CA SER A 11 -17.48 5.08 -10.09
C SER A 11 -16.41 4.09 -9.57
N GLY A 12 -16.58 2.78 -9.62
CA GLY A 12 -15.52 1.82 -9.26
C GLY A 12 -15.55 1.28 -7.84
N THR A 13 -16.64 1.42 -7.08
CA THR A 13 -16.67 1.01 -5.66
C THR A 13 -16.42 -0.49 -5.46
N THR A 14 -17.00 -1.35 -6.31
CA THR A 14 -16.76 -2.80 -6.28
C THR A 14 -15.31 -3.15 -6.61
N ALA A 15 -14.73 -2.51 -7.64
CA ALA A 15 -13.35 -2.69 -8.03
C ALA A 15 -12.37 -2.28 -6.90
N VAL A 16 -12.62 -1.14 -6.26
CA VAL A 16 -11.85 -0.66 -5.11
C VAL A 16 -11.89 -1.66 -3.94
N ALA A 17 -13.07 -2.20 -3.63
CA ALA A 17 -13.22 -3.20 -2.57
C ALA A 17 -12.48 -4.50 -2.92
N ALA A 18 -12.62 -4.99 -4.16
CA ALA A 18 -11.93 -6.18 -4.63
C ALA A 18 -10.40 -6.03 -4.55
N LYS A 19 -9.86 -4.88 -4.99
CA LYS A 19 -8.42 -4.55 -4.89
C LYS A 19 -7.93 -4.61 -3.45
N LYS A 20 -8.61 -3.93 -2.52
CA LYS A 20 -8.25 -3.90 -1.09
C LYS A 20 -8.30 -5.28 -0.42
N LEU A 21 -9.16 -6.16 -0.91
CA LEU A 21 -9.29 -7.54 -0.44
C LEU A 21 -8.36 -8.53 -1.17
N GLY A 22 -7.48 -8.04 -2.05
CA GLY A 22 -6.55 -8.87 -2.82
C GLY A 22 -7.25 -9.80 -3.81
N ARG A 23 -8.41 -9.40 -4.35
CA ARG A 23 -9.19 -10.18 -5.32
C ARG A 23 -9.02 -9.64 -6.73
N LYS A 24 -9.02 -10.56 -7.70
CA LYS A 24 -9.12 -10.24 -9.12
C LYS A 24 -10.53 -9.76 -9.43
N PHE A 25 -10.65 -8.76 -10.29
CA PHE A 25 -11.93 -8.19 -10.69
C PHE A 25 -11.97 -7.76 -12.15
N ILE A 26 -13.17 -7.67 -12.70
CA ILE A 26 -13.50 -7.09 -14.00
C ILE A 26 -14.66 -6.11 -13.77
N GLY A 27 -14.48 -4.86 -14.17
CA GLY A 27 -15.52 -3.83 -14.11
C GLY A 27 -15.85 -3.35 -15.53
N ILE A 28 -17.13 -3.24 -15.85
CA ILE A 28 -17.62 -2.77 -17.15
C ILE A 28 -18.61 -1.64 -16.90
N ASP A 29 -18.49 -0.55 -17.66
CA ASP A 29 -19.52 0.49 -17.73
C ASP A 29 -19.61 0.97 -19.18
N THR A 30 -20.80 1.33 -19.62
CA THR A 30 -21.01 1.90 -20.96
C THR A 30 -20.64 3.37 -21.03
N ASN A 31 -20.63 4.08 -19.90
CA ASN A 31 -20.22 5.46 -19.85
C ASN A 31 -18.69 5.56 -19.63
N PRO A 32 -17.92 6.07 -20.61
CA PRO A 32 -16.48 6.19 -20.48
C PRO A 32 -16.04 7.11 -19.32
N GLU A 33 -16.85 8.11 -18.95
CA GLU A 33 -16.54 9.00 -17.82
C GLU A 33 -16.51 8.22 -16.49
N TYR A 34 -17.43 7.27 -16.30
CA TYR A 34 -17.42 6.41 -15.13
C TYR A 34 -16.21 5.47 -15.10
N VAL A 35 -15.82 4.92 -16.26
CA VAL A 35 -14.61 4.10 -16.39
C VAL A 35 -13.37 4.91 -15.99
N GLU A 36 -13.24 6.16 -16.45
CA GLU A 36 -12.12 7.04 -16.07
C GLU A 36 -12.10 7.35 -14.56
N ILE A 37 -13.26 7.62 -13.97
CA ILE A 37 -13.38 7.84 -12.52
C ILE A 37 -12.94 6.59 -11.75
N ALA A 38 -13.40 5.41 -12.16
CA ALA A 38 -13.02 4.15 -11.54
C ALA A 38 -11.51 3.88 -11.63
N LEU A 39 -10.89 4.13 -12.80
CA LEU A 39 -9.45 3.98 -13.01
C LEU A 39 -8.64 4.91 -12.12
N LYS A 40 -8.98 6.22 -12.08
CA LYS A 40 -8.30 7.20 -11.21
C LYS A 40 -8.34 6.76 -9.73
N ARG A 41 -9.50 6.29 -9.26
CA ARG A 41 -9.64 5.79 -7.88
C ARG A 41 -8.77 4.57 -7.60
N LEU A 42 -8.60 3.68 -8.57
CA LEU A 42 -7.73 2.50 -8.43
C LEU A 42 -6.25 2.91 -8.41
N GLU A 43 -5.82 3.84 -9.27
CA GLU A 43 -4.45 4.37 -9.29
C GLU A 43 -4.08 5.09 -7.99
N ASP A 44 -5.01 5.86 -7.42
CA ASP A 44 -4.80 6.56 -6.15
C ASP A 44 -4.53 5.57 -5.00
N ILE A 45 -5.22 4.42 -5.00
CA ILE A 45 -4.99 3.36 -4.03
C ILE A 45 -3.59 2.77 -4.19
N GLU A 46 -3.18 2.43 -5.42
CA GLU A 46 -1.85 1.87 -5.67
C GLU A 46 -0.73 2.84 -5.30
N ARG A 47 -0.91 4.13 -5.61
CA ARG A 47 0.02 5.20 -5.23
C ARG A 47 0.11 5.32 -3.71
N TYR A 48 -1.02 5.31 -3.01
CA TYR A 48 -1.06 5.39 -1.55
C TYR A 48 -0.38 4.17 -0.90
N GLU A 49 -0.70 2.95 -1.36
CA GLU A 49 -0.07 1.72 -0.87
C GLU A 49 1.45 1.74 -1.06
N THR A 50 1.92 2.16 -2.24
CA THR A 50 3.35 2.29 -2.55
C THR A 50 4.04 3.32 -1.66
N ALA A 51 3.43 4.50 -1.50
CA ALA A 51 3.98 5.56 -0.67
C ALA A 51 4.06 5.12 0.81
N GLN A 52 2.99 4.50 1.33
CA GLN A 52 2.95 3.98 2.69
C GLN A 52 4.02 2.91 2.93
N TYR A 53 4.22 1.97 1.99
CA TYR A 53 5.26 0.96 2.08
C TYR A 53 6.66 1.58 2.15
N LYS A 54 6.98 2.55 1.28
CA LYS A 54 8.26 3.26 1.30
C LYS A 54 8.50 3.94 2.65
N THR A 55 7.52 4.70 3.15
CA THR A 55 7.59 5.40 4.44
C THR A 55 7.81 4.43 5.60
N LYS A 56 7.05 3.33 5.67
CA LYS A 56 7.19 2.31 6.72
C LYS A 56 8.58 1.66 6.74
N ASN A 57 9.15 1.39 5.56
CA ASN A 57 10.49 0.79 5.48
C ASN A 57 11.58 1.75 5.93
N ILE A 58 11.50 3.04 5.56
CA ILE A 58 12.44 4.06 6.02
C ILE A 58 12.36 4.20 7.54
N ALA A 59 11.16 4.34 8.09
CA ALA A 59 10.95 4.45 9.54
C ALA A 59 11.56 3.25 10.28
N ARG A 60 11.32 2.03 9.78
CA ARG A 60 11.90 0.80 10.34
C ARG A 60 13.43 0.80 10.28
N GLN A 61 14.03 1.21 9.16
CA GLN A 61 15.48 1.28 9.02
C GLN A 61 16.10 2.29 9.99
N LEU A 62 15.51 3.48 10.14
CA LEU A 62 15.95 4.50 11.10
C LEU A 62 15.89 3.99 12.53
N THR A 63 14.77 3.37 12.94
CA THR A 63 14.64 2.78 14.28
C THR A 63 15.71 1.71 14.56
N LEU A 64 16.03 0.87 13.57
CA LEU A 64 17.08 -0.15 13.71
C LEU A 64 18.48 0.49 13.85
N LEU A 65 18.75 1.57 13.10
CA LEU A 65 20.02 2.30 13.20
C LEU A 65 20.19 2.96 14.57
N GLU A 66 19.14 3.60 15.08
CA GLU A 66 19.14 4.18 16.43
C GLU A 66 19.37 3.13 17.52
N ALA A 67 18.68 1.99 17.44
CA ALA A 67 18.86 0.87 18.36
C ALA A 67 20.29 0.32 18.31
N ARG A 68 20.88 0.20 17.11
CA ARG A 68 22.27 -0.24 16.91
C ARG A 68 23.27 0.76 17.50
N GLY A 69 23.05 2.06 17.32
CA GLY A 69 23.88 3.11 17.91
C GLY A 69 23.92 3.02 19.44
N LYS A 70 22.75 2.87 20.08
CA LYS A 70 22.63 2.69 21.54
C LYS A 70 23.37 1.44 22.03
N TYR A 71 23.24 0.31 21.31
CA TYR A 71 23.95 -0.93 21.64
C TYR A 71 25.47 -0.76 21.59
N MET A 72 25.99 -0.14 20.53
CA MET A 72 27.44 0.07 20.36
C MET A 72 28.02 1.00 21.42
N ALA A 73 27.29 2.05 21.81
CA ALA A 73 27.69 2.93 22.91
C ALA A 73 27.81 2.17 24.23
N LYS A 74 26.79 1.37 24.59
CA LYS A 74 26.78 0.53 25.81
C LYS A 74 27.93 -0.47 25.84
N ARG A 75 28.32 -1.04 24.69
CA ARG A 75 29.42 -2.00 24.59
C ARG A 75 30.79 -1.35 24.81
N LYS A 76 31.00 -0.11 24.35
CA LYS A 76 32.25 0.65 24.62
C LYS A 76 32.41 0.97 26.10
N THR A 77 31.35 1.42 26.78
CA THR A 77 31.42 1.76 28.22
C THR A 77 31.72 0.54 29.10
N LYS A 78 31.41 -0.67 28.63
CA LYS A 78 31.62 -1.93 29.37
C LYS A 78 33.00 -2.56 29.16
N GLN A 79 33.78 -2.12 28.15
CA GLN A 79 35.15 -2.60 27.91
C GLN A 79 36.23 -1.72 28.56
N VAL A 80 35.85 -0.55 29.08
CA VAL A 80 36.76 0.41 29.72
C VAL A 80 36.68 0.34 31.26
N LYS A 81 35.87 -0.58 31.80
CA LYS A 81 35.86 -0.99 33.21
C LYS A 81 36.39 -2.41 33.31
#